data_AF-A0A957RXX8-F1
#
_entry.id   AF-A0A957RXX8-F1
#
_cell.length_a   1.000
_cell.length_b   1.000
_cell.length_c   1.000
_cell.angle_alpha   90.00
_cell.angle_beta   90.00
_cell.angle_gamma   90.00
#
_symmetry.space_group_name_H-M   'P 1'
#
loop_
_entity.id
_entity.type
_entity.pdbx_description
1 polymer ?
#
loop_
_entity_poly.entity_id
_entity_poly.type
_entity_poly.pdbx_seq_one_letter_code
_entity_poly.pdbx_strand_id
1 'polypeptide(L)'
;MNNFSPAARKRIALLIAGLVALLVLAGCGPIQAPPGVGDAEPAATEAATAEAAESADVAPPAEPLPIPTETYNGIPVGFTPEGFPFRGDPNAPVTMIEYSDYQCPFCARYFVQTEPAINESFVRSGQLMVIFRDFPIEGLHPNAPMAHVASLCVADQGAPLYWAMHSKLFQTQDEWSNLPDPLPVFERLAEESGADLDLYNACIADPAAKQAFIADAIAEGQVAGVSGTPSFNFLGTPDGAAHLLVGAQPYEQFAAFVEAIAAGEAPVTAEESSSGGGGDAQIPVWATAEGWQPDPDRPGVNMAGDYYRGNLDAKVVVIEFSDFQCPF
;
A
#
# COMPACT_ATOMS: atom_id res chain seq x y z
N MET A 1 61.50 15.36 -15.44
CA MET A 1 61.66 16.64 -16.19
C MET A 1 60.25 17.13 -16.48
N ASN A 2 59.66 18.16 -15.87
CA ASN A 2 60.16 19.26 -15.05
C ASN A 2 59.17 19.54 -13.91
N ASN A 3 59.73 19.82 -12.73
CA ASN A 3 59.06 20.36 -11.56
C ASN A 3 58.79 21.87 -11.74
N PHE A 4 57.70 22.41 -11.19
CA PHE A 4 57.68 23.57 -10.27
C PHE A 4 56.28 23.74 -9.65
N SER A 5 56.26 24.09 -8.36
CA SER A 5 55.12 24.11 -7.41
C SER A 5 54.62 25.57 -7.16
N PRO A 6 53.84 25.93 -6.11
CA PRO A 6 52.43 26.32 -6.19
C PRO A 6 52.12 27.75 -5.66
N ALA A 7 50.81 28.06 -5.56
CA ALA A 7 50.13 29.14 -4.80
C ALA A 7 49.81 30.46 -5.53
N ALA A 8 48.50 30.80 -5.63
CA ALA A 8 47.88 31.91 -4.90
C ALA A 8 46.46 32.27 -5.43
N ARG A 9 45.48 32.17 -4.52
CA ARG A 9 44.41 33.15 -4.22
C ARG A 9 43.58 33.76 -5.38
N LYS A 10 42.25 33.56 -5.33
CA LYS A 10 41.27 34.62 -5.00
C LYS A 10 39.83 34.08 -4.98
N ARG A 11 39.19 34.18 -3.81
CA ARG A 11 37.73 34.14 -3.62
C ARG A 11 37.23 35.59 -3.65
N ILE A 12 36.13 35.86 -4.36
CA ILE A 12 35.40 37.14 -4.27
C ILE A 12 33.95 36.82 -3.92
N ALA A 13 33.52 37.45 -2.83
CA ALA A 13 32.20 37.43 -2.24
C ALA A 13 31.35 38.58 -2.79
N LEU A 14 30.04 38.41 -2.80
CA LEU A 14 29.04 39.48 -2.76
C LEU A 14 27.80 38.91 -2.06
N LEU A 15 27.47 39.45 -0.88
CA LEU A 15 26.09 39.75 -0.46
C LEU A 15 26.15 40.66 0.79
N ILE A 16 25.33 41.70 0.74
CA ILE A 16 25.36 42.92 1.54
C ILE A 16 24.58 42.73 2.84
N ALA A 17 25.14 43.20 3.95
CA ALA A 17 24.49 43.28 5.26
C ALA A 17 24.51 44.73 5.79
N GLY A 18 23.37 45.23 6.27
CA GLY A 18 23.24 46.37 7.18
C GLY A 18 22.17 46.00 8.22
N LEU A 19 22.53 45.82 9.51
CA LEU A 19 22.47 46.82 10.62
C LEU A 19 21.05 47.41 10.79
N VAL A 20 20.42 47.36 11.97
CA VAL A 20 20.85 47.96 13.24
C VAL A 20 20.13 47.31 14.43
N ALA A 21 20.86 47.14 15.55
CA ALA A 21 20.37 46.72 16.86
C ALA A 21 19.91 47.91 17.72
N LEU A 22 18.90 47.73 18.58
CA LEU A 22 18.71 48.49 19.82
C LEU A 22 17.83 47.73 20.85
N LEU A 23 18.12 47.95 22.14
CA LEU A 23 17.31 47.72 23.37
C LEU A 23 17.55 46.45 24.24
N VAL A 24 18.68 46.46 24.97
CA VAL A 24 18.82 46.74 26.42
C VAL A 24 17.76 46.22 27.44
N LEU A 25 18.26 45.33 28.33
CA LEU A 25 18.05 45.10 29.78
C LEU A 25 16.76 44.48 30.38
N ALA A 26 16.98 43.27 30.93
CA ALA A 26 16.76 42.80 32.31
C ALA A 26 15.37 42.92 32.98
N GLY A 27 14.84 41.75 33.40
CA GLY A 27 13.85 41.63 34.47
C GLY A 27 13.39 40.19 34.69
N CYS A 28 13.85 39.54 35.76
CA CYS A 28 13.25 38.31 36.31
C CYS A 28 11.97 38.66 37.10
N GLY A 29 10.91 37.86 36.93
CA GLY A 29 9.69 37.89 37.76
C GLY A 29 8.84 36.62 37.54
N PRO A 30 8.16 36.08 38.58
CA PRO A 30 7.59 34.74 38.54
C PRO A 30 6.27 34.64 37.78
N ILE A 31 6.05 33.46 37.19
CA ILE A 31 4.85 33.05 36.45
C ILE A 31 3.71 32.81 37.44
N GLN A 32 2.56 33.45 37.21
CA GLN A 32 1.32 33.23 37.94
C GLN A 32 0.23 32.85 36.92
N ALA A 33 -0.40 31.69 37.14
CA ALA A 33 -1.46 31.15 36.27
C ALA A 33 -2.78 31.93 36.45
N PRO A 34 -3.58 32.14 35.38
CA PRO A 34 -4.91 32.71 35.50
C PRO A 34 -5.97 31.68 35.93
N PRO A 35 -7.04 32.11 36.64
CA PRO A 35 -8.06 31.25 37.22
C PRO A 35 -9.21 30.92 36.26
N GLY A 36 -9.97 29.88 36.61
CA GLY A 36 -11.08 29.32 35.85
C GLY A 36 -12.34 30.19 35.76
N VAL A 37 -13.18 29.80 34.80
CA VAL A 37 -14.52 30.30 34.49
C VAL A 37 -15.34 29.01 34.24
N GLY A 38 -16.47 28.69 34.89
CA GLY A 38 -17.51 29.54 35.46
C GLY A 38 -18.74 29.44 34.54
N ASP A 39 -19.73 28.64 34.96
CA ASP A 39 -20.91 28.20 34.21
C ASP A 39 -21.74 29.33 33.57
N ALA A 40 -22.30 29.05 32.38
CA ALA A 40 -23.42 29.81 31.81
C ALA A 40 -24.33 28.90 30.97
N GLU A 41 -25.61 28.84 31.37
CA GLU A 41 -26.74 28.31 30.60
C GLU A 41 -27.80 29.44 30.44
N PRO A 42 -28.86 29.30 29.64
CA PRO A 42 -28.90 29.52 28.20
C PRO A 42 -29.77 30.75 27.83
N ALA A 43 -29.68 31.22 26.58
CA ALA A 43 -30.63 32.18 26.01
C ALA A 43 -31.27 31.59 24.75
N ALA A 44 -32.59 31.76 24.68
CA ALA A 44 -33.47 31.08 23.75
C ALA A 44 -33.79 31.89 22.49
N THR A 45 -34.07 31.14 21.42
CA THR A 45 -35.01 31.39 20.30
C THR A 45 -34.62 32.38 19.20
N GLU A 46 -34.42 31.86 17.99
CA GLU A 46 -35.24 32.22 16.83
C GLU A 46 -35.35 31.03 15.86
N ALA A 47 -36.59 30.61 15.61
CA ALA A 47 -36.94 29.51 14.74
C ALA A 47 -36.99 30.02 13.29
N ALA A 48 -36.10 29.51 12.44
CA ALA A 48 -36.21 29.65 10.99
C ALA A 48 -37.00 28.45 10.45
N THR A 49 -38.05 28.78 9.71
CA THR A 49 -38.98 27.88 9.02
C THR A 49 -38.26 26.95 8.05
N ALA A 50 -38.57 25.66 8.17
CA ALA A 50 -38.22 24.63 7.18
C ALA A 50 -38.99 24.89 5.89
N GLU A 51 -38.26 25.19 4.81
CA GLU A 51 -38.76 25.14 3.44
C GLU A 51 -38.40 23.78 2.85
N ALA A 52 -39.35 23.24 2.10
CA ALA A 52 -39.44 21.86 1.66
C ALA A 52 -38.20 21.39 0.88
N ALA A 53 -37.85 20.11 1.08
CA ALA A 53 -36.87 19.38 0.32
C ALA A 53 -37.19 19.47 -1.19
N GLU A 54 -36.34 20.19 -1.91
CA GLU A 54 -36.24 20.08 -3.35
C GLU A 54 -35.58 18.74 -3.68
N SER A 55 -36.31 17.93 -4.45
CA SER A 55 -35.90 16.65 -5.00
C SER A 55 -34.46 16.71 -5.52
N ALA A 56 -33.55 15.96 -4.91
CA ALA A 56 -32.25 15.68 -5.49
C ALA A 56 -32.47 14.95 -6.81
N ASP A 57 -32.30 15.66 -7.93
CA ASP A 57 -32.17 15.08 -9.25
C ASP A 57 -31.00 14.08 -9.19
N VAL A 58 -31.34 12.79 -9.21
CA VAL A 58 -30.37 11.72 -9.38
C VAL A 58 -29.75 11.92 -10.76
N ALA A 59 -28.46 12.26 -10.80
CA ALA A 59 -27.71 12.34 -12.03
C ALA A 59 -27.95 11.06 -12.85
N PRO A 60 -28.17 11.15 -14.18
CA PRO A 60 -28.35 9.97 -15.00
C PRO A 60 -27.17 9.02 -14.81
N PRO A 61 -27.38 7.68 -14.85
CA PRO A 61 -26.28 6.73 -14.77
C PRO A 61 -25.22 7.08 -15.81
N ALA A 62 -23.96 7.12 -15.39
CA ALA A 62 -22.84 7.35 -16.30
C ALA A 62 -22.90 6.34 -17.46
N GLU A 63 -22.67 6.80 -18.68
CA GLU A 63 -22.62 5.89 -19.84
C GLU A 63 -21.48 4.87 -19.63
N PRO A 64 -21.69 3.58 -20.00
CA PRO A 64 -20.66 2.56 -19.86
C PRO A 64 -19.38 2.96 -20.59
N LEU A 65 -18.24 2.76 -19.94
CA LEU A 65 -16.93 2.99 -20.54
C LEU A 65 -16.69 1.99 -21.68
N PRO A 66 -16.06 2.39 -22.78
CA PRO A 66 -15.71 1.46 -23.85
C PRO A 66 -14.72 0.41 -23.33
N ILE A 67 -15.00 -0.87 -23.60
CA ILE A 67 -14.07 -1.96 -23.27
C ILE A 67 -12.81 -1.82 -24.14
N PRO A 68 -11.59 -1.94 -23.58
CA PRO A 68 -10.34 -1.89 -24.35
C PRO A 68 -10.28 -2.94 -25.44
N THR A 69 -9.66 -2.59 -26.57
CA THR A 69 -9.41 -3.54 -27.67
C THR A 69 -8.16 -4.40 -27.43
N GLU A 70 -7.26 -3.95 -26.55
CA GLU A 70 -6.03 -4.68 -26.23
C GLU A 70 -6.30 -5.77 -25.19
N THR A 71 -5.65 -6.91 -25.35
CA THR A 71 -5.80 -8.04 -24.44
C THR A 71 -4.46 -8.67 -24.12
N TYR A 72 -4.32 -9.22 -22.91
CA TYR A 72 -3.23 -10.10 -22.52
C TYR A 72 -3.81 -11.42 -22.01
N ASN A 73 -3.37 -12.56 -22.54
CA ASN A 73 -3.95 -13.88 -22.25
C ASN A 73 -5.47 -13.94 -22.39
N GLY A 74 -6.05 -13.16 -23.32
CA GLY A 74 -7.49 -13.08 -23.55
C GLY A 74 -8.28 -12.30 -22.49
N ILE A 75 -7.63 -11.58 -21.58
CA ILE A 75 -8.24 -10.63 -20.65
C ILE A 75 -8.06 -9.20 -21.21
N PRO A 76 -9.09 -8.33 -21.22
CA PRO A 76 -8.93 -6.92 -21.59
C PRO A 76 -7.92 -6.23 -20.68
N VAL A 77 -7.04 -5.41 -21.27
CA VAL A 77 -6.02 -4.66 -20.53
C VAL A 77 -5.94 -3.22 -21.02
N GLY A 78 -5.49 -2.33 -20.15
CA GLY A 78 -5.32 -0.93 -20.50
C GLY A 78 -4.68 -0.13 -19.37
N PHE A 79 -4.82 1.19 -19.45
CA PHE A 79 -4.38 2.11 -18.41
C PHE A 79 -5.55 2.97 -17.94
N THR A 80 -5.64 3.24 -16.64
CA THR A 80 -6.58 4.23 -16.10
C THR A 80 -6.25 5.63 -16.63
N PRO A 81 -7.13 6.64 -16.48
CA PRO A 81 -6.80 8.02 -16.85
C PRO A 81 -5.53 8.56 -16.18
N GLU A 82 -5.21 8.07 -14.98
CA GLU A 82 -4.02 8.40 -14.22
C GLU A 82 -2.77 7.65 -14.70
N GLY A 83 -2.93 6.63 -15.56
CA GLY A 83 -1.84 5.84 -16.12
C GLY A 83 -1.57 4.51 -15.41
N PHE A 84 -2.41 4.10 -14.44
CA PHE A 84 -2.22 2.81 -13.77
C PHE A 84 -2.66 1.65 -14.67
N PRO A 85 -1.85 0.60 -14.81
CA PRO A 85 -2.22 -0.56 -15.61
C PRO A 85 -3.36 -1.34 -14.97
N PHE A 86 -4.32 -1.76 -15.78
CA PHE A 86 -5.44 -2.59 -15.35
C PHE A 86 -5.64 -3.82 -16.24
N ARG A 87 -6.33 -4.81 -15.68
CA ARG A 87 -6.86 -5.99 -16.35
C ARG A 87 -8.33 -6.21 -15.97
N GLY A 88 -9.15 -6.64 -16.92
CA GLY A 88 -10.60 -6.85 -16.74
C GLY A 88 -11.47 -5.82 -17.45
N ASP A 89 -12.78 -5.99 -17.34
CA ASP A 89 -13.76 -5.05 -17.90
C ASP A 89 -13.78 -3.75 -17.08
N PRO A 90 -13.55 -2.57 -17.67
CA PRO A 90 -13.63 -1.29 -16.95
C PRO A 90 -15.02 -0.96 -16.40
N ASN A 91 -16.06 -1.71 -16.81
CA ASN A 91 -17.42 -1.61 -16.29
C ASN A 91 -17.76 -2.70 -15.27
N ALA A 92 -16.77 -3.47 -14.80
CA ALA A 92 -17.00 -4.48 -13.79
C ALA A 92 -17.62 -3.86 -12.52
N PRO A 93 -18.58 -4.54 -11.87
CA PRO A 93 -19.24 -4.02 -10.66
C PRO A 93 -18.28 -3.89 -9.48
N VAL A 94 -17.18 -4.64 -9.48
CA VAL A 94 -16.14 -4.61 -8.43
C VAL A 94 -14.83 -4.16 -9.05
N THR A 95 -14.13 -3.25 -8.37
CA THR A 95 -12.74 -2.90 -8.70
C THR A 95 -11.84 -3.27 -7.54
N MET A 96 -10.75 -4.00 -7.80
CA MET A 96 -9.70 -4.30 -6.84
C MET A 96 -8.43 -3.54 -7.22
N ILE A 97 -7.93 -2.71 -6.31
CA ILE A 97 -6.63 -2.07 -6.44
C ILE A 97 -5.60 -2.94 -5.72
N GLU A 98 -4.69 -3.54 -6.49
CA GLU A 98 -3.58 -4.35 -5.99
C GLU A 98 -2.35 -3.45 -5.77
N TYR A 99 -1.92 -3.31 -4.52
CA TYR A 99 -0.66 -2.67 -4.15
C TYR A 99 0.41 -3.73 -3.97
N SER A 100 1.45 -3.68 -4.79
CA SER A 100 2.39 -4.79 -4.92
C SER A 100 3.83 -4.33 -5.08
N ASP A 101 4.74 -5.23 -4.76
CA ASP A 101 6.18 -5.04 -4.82
C ASP A 101 6.79 -6.23 -5.57
N TYR A 102 7.47 -5.96 -6.69
CA TYR A 102 8.01 -7.03 -7.54
C TYR A 102 9.05 -7.92 -6.86
N GLN A 103 9.71 -7.47 -5.79
CA GLN A 103 10.71 -8.24 -5.04
C GLN A 103 10.11 -8.87 -3.77
N CYS A 104 8.88 -8.52 -3.40
CA CYS A 104 8.23 -9.09 -2.23
C CYS A 104 7.87 -10.57 -2.47
N PRO A 105 8.32 -11.50 -1.61
CA PRO A 105 8.03 -12.93 -1.77
C PRO A 105 6.54 -13.25 -1.59
N PHE A 106 5.82 -12.48 -0.77
CA PHE A 106 4.37 -12.64 -0.63
C PHE A 106 3.61 -12.17 -1.87
N CYS A 107 4.09 -11.12 -2.55
CA CYS A 107 3.51 -10.68 -3.82
C CYS A 107 3.68 -11.75 -4.89
N ALA A 108 4.88 -12.32 -5.01
CA ALA A 108 5.12 -13.46 -5.90
C ALA A 108 4.26 -14.68 -5.55
N ARG A 109 4.09 -14.98 -4.26
CA ARG A 109 3.18 -16.06 -3.80
C ARG A 109 1.75 -15.82 -4.27
N TYR A 110 1.21 -14.62 -4.08
CA TYR A 110 -0.13 -14.25 -4.55
C TYR A 110 -0.23 -14.41 -6.09
N PHE A 111 0.73 -13.85 -6.82
CA PHE A 111 0.78 -13.92 -8.29
C PHE A 111 0.76 -15.37 -8.80
N VAL A 112 1.51 -16.27 -8.16
CA VAL A 112 1.59 -17.69 -8.58
C VAL A 112 0.38 -18.50 -8.12
N GLN A 113 -0.06 -18.33 -6.87
CA GLN A 113 -0.99 -19.28 -6.22
C GLN A 113 -2.45 -18.83 -6.23
N THR A 114 -2.70 -17.52 -6.23
CA THR A 114 -4.05 -16.98 -5.99
C THR A 114 -4.58 -16.23 -7.22
N GLU A 115 -3.76 -15.36 -7.81
CA GLU A 115 -4.17 -14.50 -8.94
C GLU A 115 -4.77 -15.28 -10.12
N PRO A 116 -4.21 -16.44 -10.57
CA PRO A 116 -4.76 -17.15 -11.72
C PRO A 116 -6.22 -17.58 -11.52
N ALA A 117 -6.57 -18.03 -10.30
CA ALA A 117 -7.94 -18.42 -9.98
C ALA A 117 -8.89 -17.21 -9.95
N ILE A 118 -8.44 -16.05 -9.43
CA ILE A 118 -9.20 -14.80 -9.47
C ILE A 118 -9.45 -14.34 -10.91
N ASN A 119 -8.40 -14.40 -11.74
CA ASN A 119 -8.46 -14.01 -13.14
C ASN A 119 -9.49 -14.85 -13.91
N GLU A 120 -9.47 -16.18 -13.71
CA GLU A 120 -10.43 -17.09 -14.36
C GLU A 120 -11.87 -16.92 -13.84
N SER A 121 -12.07 -16.76 -12.53
CA SER A 121 -13.41 -16.71 -11.93
C SER A 121 -14.12 -15.38 -12.09
N PHE A 122 -13.39 -14.26 -11.98
CA PHE A 122 -14.01 -12.93 -11.83
C PHE A 122 -13.56 -11.92 -12.89
N VAL A 123 -12.29 -11.92 -13.27
CA VAL A 123 -11.78 -10.95 -14.24
C VAL A 123 -12.26 -11.27 -15.65
N ARG A 124 -12.14 -12.53 -16.07
CA ARG A 124 -12.64 -13.00 -17.38
C ARG A 124 -14.14 -12.90 -17.53
N SER A 125 -14.89 -13.08 -16.44
CA SER A 125 -16.35 -12.99 -16.46
C SER A 125 -16.86 -11.53 -16.47
N GLY A 126 -15.97 -10.53 -16.36
CA GLY A 126 -16.34 -9.12 -16.25
C GLY A 126 -16.91 -8.73 -14.89
N GLN A 127 -16.73 -9.56 -13.85
CA GLN A 127 -17.20 -9.26 -12.50
C GLN A 127 -16.18 -8.42 -11.70
N LEU A 128 -14.91 -8.49 -12.08
CA LEU A 128 -13.81 -7.80 -11.40
C LEU A 128 -12.89 -7.09 -12.40
N MET A 129 -12.62 -5.81 -12.15
CA MET A 129 -11.49 -5.07 -12.71
C MET A 129 -10.36 -5.06 -11.68
N VAL A 130 -9.13 -5.33 -12.10
CA VAL A 130 -7.95 -5.21 -11.23
C VAL A 130 -7.04 -4.10 -11.74
N ILE A 131 -6.72 -3.14 -10.88
CA ILE A 131 -5.75 -2.06 -11.13
C ILE A 131 -4.49 -2.38 -10.33
N PHE A 132 -3.34 -2.42 -10.98
CA PHE A 132 -2.06 -2.61 -10.29
C PHE A 132 -1.46 -1.25 -9.93
N ARG A 133 -1.00 -1.12 -8.68
CA ARG A 133 -0.32 0.06 -8.16
C ARG A 133 1.04 -0.33 -7.58
N ASP A 134 2.07 0.36 -8.04
CA ASP A 134 3.42 0.20 -7.56
C ASP A 134 3.51 0.59 -6.07
N PHE A 135 4.03 -0.32 -5.24
CA PHE A 135 4.29 -0.06 -3.83
C PHE A 135 5.61 -0.71 -3.38
N PRO A 136 6.77 -0.37 -3.99
CA PRO A 136 8.05 -0.92 -3.57
C PRO A 136 8.41 -0.48 -2.16
N ILE A 137 8.80 -1.44 -1.32
CA ILE A 137 9.28 -1.21 0.05
C ILE A 137 10.80 -1.23 0.01
N GLU A 138 11.42 -0.17 -0.50
CA GLU A 138 12.87 -0.08 -0.78
C GLU A 138 13.74 -0.51 0.42
N GLY A 139 13.34 -0.18 1.65
CA GLY A 139 14.07 -0.56 2.85
C GLY A 139 14.15 -2.07 3.12
N LEU A 140 13.21 -2.85 2.60
CA LEU A 140 13.22 -4.33 2.64
C LEU A 140 13.66 -4.93 1.30
N HIS A 141 13.35 -4.24 0.21
CA HIS A 141 13.45 -4.73 -1.16
C HIS A 141 14.20 -3.71 -2.05
N PRO A 142 15.55 -3.68 -1.97
CA PRO A 142 16.35 -2.63 -2.62
C PRO A 142 16.32 -2.65 -4.16
N ASN A 143 15.96 -3.79 -4.77
CA ASN A 143 15.85 -3.93 -6.22
C ASN A 143 14.44 -3.63 -6.74
N ALA A 144 13.43 -3.58 -5.86
CA ALA A 144 12.05 -3.33 -6.26
C ALA A 144 11.85 -2.00 -6.99
N PRO A 145 12.37 -0.83 -6.52
CA PRO A 145 12.15 0.43 -7.21
C PRO A 145 12.53 0.39 -8.70
N MET A 146 13.67 -0.22 -9.02
CA MET A 146 14.11 -0.35 -10.41
C MET A 146 13.34 -1.42 -11.20
N ALA A 147 12.83 -2.47 -10.55
CA ALA A 147 11.91 -3.42 -11.20
C ALA A 147 10.59 -2.72 -11.62
N HIS A 148 10.05 -1.87 -10.76
CA HIS A 148 8.86 -1.07 -11.08
C HIS A 148 9.13 -0.08 -12.21
N VAL A 149 10.25 0.67 -12.16
CA VAL A 149 10.68 1.55 -13.27
C VAL A 149 10.79 0.76 -14.59
N ALA A 150 11.43 -0.41 -14.57
CA ALA A 150 11.56 -1.26 -15.75
C ALA A 150 10.20 -1.67 -16.33
N SER A 151 9.26 -2.06 -15.46
CA SER A 151 7.89 -2.39 -15.90
C SER A 151 7.18 -1.19 -16.54
N LEU A 152 7.32 0.02 -15.98
CA LEU A 152 6.71 1.23 -16.51
C LEU A 152 7.38 1.74 -17.79
N CYS A 153 8.67 1.48 -18.00
CA CYS A 153 9.35 1.74 -19.27
C CYS A 153 8.83 0.82 -20.39
N VAL A 154 8.44 -0.41 -20.08
CA VAL A 154 7.72 -1.28 -21.02
C VAL A 154 6.27 -0.82 -21.21
N ALA A 155 5.63 -0.30 -20.16
CA ALA A 155 4.25 0.21 -20.23
C ALA A 155 4.07 1.33 -21.25
N ASP A 156 5.06 2.20 -21.43
CA ASP A 156 5.05 3.26 -22.45
C ASP A 156 4.88 2.72 -23.89
N GLN A 157 5.11 1.42 -24.08
CA GLN A 157 5.04 0.74 -25.37
C GLN A 157 3.73 -0.06 -25.56
N GLY A 158 2.89 -0.16 -24.53
CA GLY A 158 1.55 -0.77 -24.62
C GLY A 158 1.18 -1.65 -23.43
N ALA A 159 -0.12 -1.76 -23.16
CA ALA A 159 -0.63 -2.52 -22.02
C ALA A 159 -0.33 -4.03 -22.10
N PRO A 160 -0.44 -4.71 -23.27
CA PRO A 160 -0.05 -6.11 -23.37
C PRO A 160 1.43 -6.37 -23.04
N LEU A 161 2.32 -5.46 -23.41
CA LEU A 161 3.76 -5.57 -23.12
C LEU A 161 4.03 -5.36 -21.64
N TYR A 162 3.33 -4.40 -21.00
CA TYR A 162 3.38 -4.24 -19.54
C TYR A 162 3.04 -5.54 -18.81
N TRP A 163 1.90 -6.16 -19.15
CA TRP A 163 1.45 -7.37 -18.45
C TRP A 163 2.38 -8.58 -18.72
N ALA A 164 3.03 -8.63 -19.89
CA ALA A 164 4.10 -9.59 -20.17
C ALA A 164 5.32 -9.37 -19.26
N MET A 165 5.79 -8.12 -19.13
CA MET A 165 6.91 -7.75 -18.27
C MET A 165 6.60 -7.98 -16.78
N HIS A 166 5.41 -7.56 -16.33
CA HIS A 166 4.89 -7.82 -14.99
C HIS A 166 4.93 -9.31 -14.65
N SER A 167 4.42 -10.16 -15.56
CA SER A 167 4.42 -11.61 -15.38
C SER A 167 5.85 -12.17 -15.25
N LYS A 168 6.76 -11.69 -16.10
CA LYS A 168 8.17 -12.13 -16.10
C LYS A 168 8.90 -11.74 -14.82
N LEU A 169 8.74 -10.51 -14.36
CA LEU A 169 9.37 -10.02 -13.13
C LEU A 169 9.04 -10.92 -11.94
N PHE A 170 7.76 -11.29 -11.76
CA PHE A 170 7.36 -12.22 -10.70
C PHE A 170 7.83 -13.66 -10.94
N GLN A 171 7.72 -14.18 -12.18
CA GLN A 171 8.14 -15.55 -12.50
C GLN A 171 9.64 -15.79 -12.29
N THR A 172 10.47 -14.77 -12.50
CA THR A 172 11.92 -14.86 -12.36
C THR A 172 12.44 -14.15 -11.12
N GLN A 173 11.58 -13.87 -10.12
CA GLN A 173 11.96 -13.11 -8.90
C GLN A 173 13.24 -13.65 -8.25
N ASP A 174 13.39 -14.97 -8.15
CA ASP A 174 14.56 -15.63 -7.56
C ASP A 174 15.87 -15.39 -8.34
N GLU A 175 15.80 -15.07 -9.64
CA GLU A 175 16.98 -14.81 -10.47
C GLU A 175 17.62 -13.45 -10.19
N TRP A 176 16.82 -12.45 -9.82
CA TRP A 176 17.27 -11.05 -9.77
C TRP A 176 17.17 -10.43 -8.38
N SER A 177 16.34 -10.96 -7.47
CA SER A 177 16.07 -10.32 -6.17
C SER A 177 17.32 -10.10 -5.32
N ASN A 178 18.28 -11.03 -5.39
CA ASN A 178 19.52 -10.96 -4.60
C ASN A 178 20.73 -10.42 -5.38
N LEU A 179 20.52 -9.95 -6.62
CA LEU A 179 21.61 -9.41 -7.42
C LEU A 179 22.02 -8.02 -6.92
N PRO A 180 23.33 -7.71 -6.88
CA PRO A 180 23.80 -6.35 -6.64
C PRO A 180 23.39 -5.37 -7.76
N ASP A 181 23.23 -5.88 -8.98
CA ASP A 181 22.79 -5.13 -10.15
C ASP A 181 21.82 -5.98 -10.98
N PRO A 182 20.50 -5.76 -10.88
CA PRO A 182 19.50 -6.52 -11.61
C PRO A 182 19.18 -5.94 -13.00
N LEU A 183 19.72 -4.77 -13.39
CA LEU A 183 19.35 -4.10 -14.63
C LEU A 183 19.56 -4.95 -15.89
N PRO A 184 20.66 -5.73 -16.04
CA PRO A 184 20.82 -6.62 -17.19
C PRO A 184 19.75 -7.71 -17.27
N VAL A 185 19.21 -8.15 -16.12
CA VAL A 185 18.09 -9.10 -16.11
C VAL A 185 16.82 -8.38 -16.57
N PHE A 186 16.54 -7.19 -16.06
CA PHE A 186 15.34 -6.44 -16.45
C PHE A 186 15.32 -6.07 -17.94
N GLU A 187 16.47 -5.70 -18.52
CA GLU A 187 16.60 -5.47 -19.98
C GLU A 187 16.27 -6.75 -20.78
N ARG A 188 16.81 -7.91 -20.37
CA ARG A 188 16.46 -9.20 -20.99
C ARG A 188 14.97 -9.49 -20.88
N LEU A 189 14.37 -9.29 -19.70
CA LEU A 189 12.94 -9.53 -19.51
C LEU A 189 12.08 -8.58 -20.36
N ALA A 190 12.50 -7.33 -20.55
CA ALA A 190 11.86 -6.37 -21.45
C ALA A 190 11.92 -6.85 -22.91
N GLU A 191 13.10 -7.29 -23.38
CA GLU A 191 13.26 -7.88 -24.72
C GLU A 191 12.34 -9.09 -24.91
N GLU A 192 12.35 -10.03 -23.96
CA GLU A 192 11.52 -11.23 -24.02
C GLU A 192 10.01 -10.92 -23.92
N SER A 193 9.65 -9.76 -23.36
CA SER A 193 8.26 -9.26 -23.36
C SER A 193 7.85 -8.69 -24.71
N GLY A 194 8.80 -8.47 -25.62
CA GLY A 194 8.60 -7.88 -26.93
C GLY A 194 8.77 -6.36 -26.97
N ALA A 195 9.39 -5.76 -25.95
CA ALA A 195 9.68 -4.33 -25.94
C ALA A 195 10.79 -3.96 -26.92
N ASP A 196 10.69 -2.75 -27.49
CA ASP A 196 11.79 -2.09 -28.17
C ASP A 196 12.84 -1.66 -27.13
N LEU A 197 14.04 -2.22 -27.25
CA LEU A 197 15.13 -1.98 -26.31
C LEU A 197 15.73 -0.58 -26.42
N ASP A 198 15.66 0.08 -27.57
CA ASP A 198 16.15 1.47 -27.69
C ASP A 198 15.23 2.41 -26.90
N LEU A 199 13.90 2.22 -27.00
CA LEU A 199 12.93 2.97 -26.19
C LEU A 199 13.04 2.64 -24.70
N TYR A 200 13.16 1.36 -24.36
CA TYR A 200 13.32 0.91 -22.98
C TYR A 200 14.59 1.49 -22.35
N ASN A 201 15.74 1.36 -23.02
CA ASN A 201 17.02 1.84 -22.49
C ASN A 201 17.06 3.37 -22.37
N ALA A 202 16.40 4.09 -23.27
CA ALA A 202 16.24 5.55 -23.14
C ALA A 202 15.42 5.92 -21.89
N CYS A 203 14.33 5.19 -21.61
CA CYS A 203 13.53 5.39 -20.39
C CYS A 203 14.30 5.03 -19.11
N ILE A 204 15.03 3.91 -19.10
CA ILE A 204 15.86 3.50 -17.94
C ILE A 204 16.97 4.51 -17.65
N ALA A 205 17.53 5.15 -18.68
CA ALA A 205 18.57 6.16 -18.53
C ALA A 205 18.07 7.48 -17.90
N ASP A 206 16.76 7.75 -17.94
CA ASP A 206 16.11 8.92 -17.32
C ASP A 206 14.86 8.51 -16.53
N PRO A 207 15.03 7.84 -15.38
CA PRO A 207 13.92 7.21 -14.65
C PRO A 207 13.09 8.19 -13.82
N ALA A 208 13.44 9.48 -13.80
CA ALA A 208 12.93 10.45 -12.84
C ALA A 208 11.39 10.57 -12.88
N ALA A 209 10.80 10.56 -14.08
CA ALA A 209 9.35 10.62 -14.23
C ALA A 209 8.65 9.35 -13.70
N LYS A 210 9.23 8.17 -13.94
CA LYS A 210 8.70 6.90 -13.44
C LYS A 210 8.83 6.80 -11.93
N GLN A 211 9.96 7.25 -11.38
CA GLN A 211 10.17 7.31 -9.94
C GLN A 211 9.19 8.27 -9.25
N ALA A 212 8.90 9.43 -9.85
CA ALA A 212 7.88 10.34 -9.33
C ALA A 212 6.48 9.70 -9.33
N PHE A 213 6.09 9.04 -10.43
CA PHE A 213 4.83 8.30 -10.51
C PHE A 213 4.71 7.21 -9.44
N ILE A 214 5.77 6.43 -9.23
CA ILE A 214 5.84 5.40 -8.18
C ILE A 214 5.74 6.03 -6.79
N ALA A 215 6.42 7.15 -6.53
CA ALA A 215 6.36 7.85 -5.25
C ALA A 215 4.95 8.37 -4.93
N ASP A 216 4.25 8.89 -5.93
CA ASP A 216 2.85 9.33 -5.81
C ASP A 216 1.94 8.12 -5.51
N ALA A 217 2.12 6.99 -6.22
CA ALA A 217 1.38 5.76 -5.97
C ALA A 217 1.57 5.22 -4.54
N ILE A 218 2.80 5.26 -4.01
CA ILE A 218 3.11 4.91 -2.62
C ILE A 218 2.38 5.84 -1.65
N ALA A 219 2.46 7.16 -1.87
CA ALA A 219 1.82 8.13 -0.98
C ALA A 219 0.30 7.95 -0.95
N GLU A 220 -0.33 7.73 -2.11
CA GLU A 220 -1.76 7.43 -2.20
C GLU A 220 -2.12 6.11 -1.50
N GLY A 221 -1.31 5.07 -1.65
CA GLY A 221 -1.50 3.81 -0.93
C GLY A 221 -1.44 3.99 0.59
N GLN A 222 -0.49 4.77 1.09
CA GLN A 222 -0.37 5.07 2.52
C GLN A 222 -1.58 5.82 3.06
N VAL A 223 -2.11 6.79 2.31
CA VAL A 223 -3.36 7.49 2.65
C VAL A 223 -4.55 6.53 2.65
N ALA A 224 -4.56 5.54 1.75
CA ALA A 224 -5.56 4.49 1.67
C ALA A 224 -5.37 3.34 2.70
N GLY A 225 -4.49 3.51 3.68
CA GLY A 225 -4.27 2.55 4.77
C GLY A 225 -3.31 1.40 4.45
N VAL A 226 -2.66 1.40 3.28
CA VAL A 226 -1.68 0.39 2.89
C VAL A 226 -0.38 0.59 3.67
N SER A 227 0.02 -0.43 4.41
CA SER A 227 1.25 -0.44 5.23
C SER A 227 2.24 -1.55 4.83
N GLY A 228 1.88 -2.39 3.85
CA GLY A 228 2.72 -3.49 3.37
C GLY A 228 2.14 -4.14 2.11
N THR A 229 2.88 -5.07 1.53
CA THR A 229 2.53 -5.74 0.27
C THR A 229 2.48 -7.27 0.40
N PRO A 230 1.61 -7.96 -0.34
CA PRO A 230 0.56 -7.37 -1.17
C PRO A 230 -0.60 -6.86 -0.30
N SER A 231 -1.26 -5.81 -0.75
CA SER A 231 -2.50 -5.30 -0.15
C SER A 231 -3.52 -5.01 -1.24
N PHE A 232 -4.81 -5.19 -0.94
CA PHE A 232 -5.87 -5.12 -1.93
C PHE A 232 -7.01 -4.25 -1.42
N ASN A 233 -7.27 -3.12 -2.08
CA ASN A 233 -8.45 -2.30 -1.79
C ASN A 233 -9.57 -2.64 -2.75
N PHE A 234 -10.71 -3.09 -2.23
CA PHE A 234 -11.91 -3.35 -3.00
C PHE A 234 -12.84 -2.15 -2.95
N LEU A 235 -13.30 -1.74 -4.14
CA LEU A 235 -14.24 -0.65 -4.37
C LEU A 235 -15.50 -1.21 -5.04
N GLY A 236 -16.59 -0.44 -4.94
CA GLY A 236 -17.89 -0.79 -5.54
C GLY A 236 -18.98 -1.12 -4.53
N THR A 237 -18.72 -0.94 -3.23
CA THR A 237 -19.74 -1.15 -2.19
C THR A 237 -20.79 -0.04 -2.17
N PRO A 238 -22.02 -0.35 -1.71
CA PRO A 238 -23.10 0.65 -1.64
C PRO A 238 -22.83 1.80 -0.67
N ASP A 239 -21.98 1.59 0.33
CA ASP A 239 -21.57 2.63 1.28
C ASP A 239 -20.47 3.55 0.73
N GLY A 240 -19.94 3.25 -0.45
CA GLY A 240 -18.85 3.98 -1.08
C GLY A 240 -17.50 3.83 -0.38
N ALA A 241 -17.38 2.91 0.59
CA ALA A 241 -16.14 2.66 1.30
C ALA A 241 -15.19 1.77 0.49
N ALA A 242 -13.90 1.87 0.80
CA ALA A 242 -12.90 0.91 0.34
C ALA A 242 -12.71 -0.16 1.40
N HIS A 243 -12.70 -1.43 0.99
CA HIS A 243 -12.46 -2.56 1.89
C HIS A 243 -11.08 -3.14 1.65
N LEU A 244 -10.22 -3.07 2.66
CA LEU A 244 -8.83 -3.50 2.59
C LEU A 244 -8.69 -4.99 2.96
N LEU A 245 -8.04 -5.76 2.09
CA LEU A 245 -7.57 -7.12 2.36
C LEU A 245 -6.03 -7.11 2.33
N VAL A 246 -5.40 -7.56 3.41
CA VAL A 246 -3.94 -7.51 3.57
C VAL A 246 -3.31 -8.88 3.43
N GLY A 247 -2.19 -8.94 2.71
CA GLY A 247 -1.33 -10.11 2.56
C GLY A 247 -1.76 -11.06 1.45
N ALA A 248 -0.91 -12.03 1.16
CA ALA A 248 -1.17 -13.06 0.16
C ALA A 248 -2.16 -14.11 0.72
N GLN A 249 -3.44 -13.73 0.71
CA GLN A 249 -4.57 -14.51 1.21
C GLN A 249 -4.95 -15.65 0.23
N PRO A 250 -5.67 -16.69 0.71
CA PRO A 250 -6.24 -17.73 -0.14
C PRO A 250 -7.33 -17.19 -1.08
N TYR A 251 -7.58 -17.87 -2.18
CA TYR A 251 -8.60 -17.52 -3.17
C TYR A 251 -9.98 -17.30 -2.56
N GLU A 252 -10.35 -18.11 -1.57
CA GLU A 252 -11.66 -18.06 -0.91
C GLU A 252 -11.94 -16.70 -0.26
N GLN A 253 -10.92 -16.03 0.28
CA GLN A 253 -11.07 -14.69 0.85
C GLN A 253 -11.36 -13.66 -0.23
N PHE A 254 -10.69 -13.75 -1.38
CA PHE A 254 -10.95 -12.86 -2.52
C PHE A 254 -12.34 -13.11 -3.11
N ALA A 255 -12.73 -14.37 -3.26
CA ALA A 255 -14.04 -14.74 -3.75
C ALA A 255 -15.15 -14.19 -2.84
N ALA A 256 -15.02 -14.36 -1.52
CA ALA A 256 -15.97 -13.80 -0.56
C ALA A 256 -16.08 -12.26 -0.66
N PHE A 257 -14.95 -11.57 -0.85
CA PHE A 257 -14.96 -10.12 -1.04
C PHE A 257 -15.68 -9.71 -2.33
N VAL A 258 -15.32 -10.33 -3.45
CA VAL A 258 -15.93 -10.00 -4.75
C VAL A 258 -17.43 -10.32 -4.75
N GLU A 259 -17.83 -11.49 -4.23
CA GLU A 259 -19.22 -11.92 -4.19
C GLU A 259 -20.08 -11.02 -3.29
N ALA A 260 -19.59 -10.65 -2.10
CA ALA A 260 -20.29 -9.74 -1.20
C ALA A 260 -20.52 -8.37 -1.86
N ILE A 261 -19.46 -7.78 -2.44
CA ILE A 261 -19.55 -6.45 -3.06
C ILE A 261 -20.47 -6.49 -4.28
N ALA A 262 -20.36 -7.53 -5.12
CA ALA A 262 -21.23 -7.72 -6.27
C ALA A 262 -22.71 -7.92 -5.86
N ALA A 263 -22.98 -8.46 -4.66
CA ALA A 263 -24.31 -8.57 -4.08
C ALA A 263 -24.81 -7.27 -3.41
N GLY A 264 -23.98 -6.21 -3.35
CA GLY A 264 -24.30 -4.98 -2.63
C GLY A 264 -24.19 -5.13 -1.12
N GLU A 265 -23.31 -6.01 -0.65
CA GLU A 265 -23.03 -6.26 0.76
C GLU A 265 -21.59 -5.83 1.10
N ALA A 266 -21.35 -5.42 2.34
CA ALA A 266 -20.00 -5.18 2.82
C ALA A 266 -19.31 -6.53 3.08
N PRO A 267 -18.07 -6.74 2.59
CA PRO A 267 -17.34 -7.97 2.84
C PRO A 267 -16.95 -8.08 4.31
N VAL A 268 -17.14 -9.26 4.90
CA VAL A 268 -16.73 -9.53 6.29
C VAL A 268 -15.22 -9.64 6.35
N THR A 269 -14.58 -8.71 7.04
CA THR A 269 -13.14 -8.75 7.25
C THR A 269 -12.77 -9.84 8.27
N ALA A 270 -11.52 -10.34 8.24
CA ALA A 270 -11.06 -11.33 9.21
C ALA A 270 -11.20 -10.82 10.66
N GLU A 271 -11.02 -9.51 10.88
CA GLU A 271 -11.24 -8.85 12.17
C GLU A 271 -12.71 -8.93 12.61
N GLU A 272 -13.65 -8.69 11.70
CA GLU A 272 -15.09 -8.79 11.99
C GLU A 272 -15.56 -10.25 12.19
N SER A 273 -14.97 -11.20 11.46
CA SER A 273 -15.25 -12.63 11.64
C SER A 273 -14.80 -13.14 13.01
N SER A 274 -13.78 -12.52 13.61
CA SER A 274 -13.36 -12.78 14.98
C SER A 274 -14.23 -12.07 16.04
N SER A 275 -14.95 -11.01 15.61
CA SER A 275 -15.90 -10.25 16.44
C SER A 275 -17.35 -10.76 16.39
N GLY A 276 -17.59 -11.94 15.79
CA GLY A 276 -18.89 -12.63 15.74
C GLY A 276 -19.44 -13.12 17.09
N GLY A 277 -19.16 -12.39 18.18
CA GLY A 277 -19.78 -12.51 19.49
C GLY A 277 -20.01 -11.11 20.04
N GLY A 278 -21.23 -10.58 19.86
CA GLY A 278 -21.67 -9.32 20.45
C GLY A 278 -21.80 -9.39 21.98
N GLY A 279 -20.66 -9.49 22.66
CA GLY A 279 -20.49 -9.30 24.09
C GLY A 279 -19.09 -8.73 24.31
N ASP A 280 -18.99 -7.69 25.14
CA ASP A 280 -17.77 -6.97 25.51
C ASP A 280 -16.49 -7.77 25.24
N ALA A 281 -15.67 -7.31 24.29
CA ALA A 281 -14.48 -7.99 23.79
C ALA A 281 -13.64 -8.55 24.96
N GLN A 282 -13.83 -9.83 25.26
CA GLN A 282 -13.16 -10.46 26.37
C GLN A 282 -11.73 -10.72 25.93
N ILE A 283 -10.79 -10.06 26.60
CA ILE A 283 -9.35 -10.24 26.36
C ILE A 283 -9.08 -11.75 26.38
N PRO A 284 -8.55 -12.33 25.29
CA PRO A 284 -8.33 -13.76 25.22
C PRO A 284 -7.33 -14.17 26.29
N VAL A 285 -7.46 -15.38 26.84
CA VAL A 285 -6.69 -15.82 28.03
C VAL A 285 -5.19 -15.64 27.84
N TRP A 286 -4.65 -15.92 26.65
CA TRP A 286 -3.23 -15.72 26.32
C TRP A 286 -2.74 -14.26 26.46
N ALA A 287 -3.65 -13.28 26.42
CA ALA A 287 -3.38 -11.85 26.58
C ALA A 287 -3.71 -11.33 28.00
N THR A 288 -3.92 -12.21 28.99
CA THR A 288 -4.23 -11.84 30.37
C THR A 288 -3.10 -12.20 31.33
N ALA A 289 -3.01 -11.48 32.46
CA ALA A 289 -2.06 -11.81 33.53
C ALA A 289 -2.26 -13.21 34.13
N GLU A 290 -3.49 -13.75 34.04
CA GLU A 290 -3.81 -15.12 34.44
C GLU A 290 -3.25 -16.14 33.45
N GLY A 291 -3.44 -15.92 32.15
CA GLY A 291 -2.88 -16.80 31.11
C GLY A 291 -1.36 -16.83 31.08
N TRP A 292 -0.69 -15.76 31.52
CA TRP A 292 0.78 -15.71 31.62
C TRP A 292 1.35 -16.46 32.82
N GLN A 293 0.53 -16.87 33.79
CA GLN A 293 1.04 -17.62 34.93
C GLN A 293 1.59 -18.98 34.46
N PRO A 294 2.66 -19.50 35.08
CA PRO A 294 3.13 -20.85 34.81
C PRO A 294 2.04 -21.89 35.08
N ASP A 295 1.87 -22.83 34.16
CA ASP A 295 1.05 -24.01 34.38
C ASP A 295 1.76 -24.92 35.41
N PRO A 296 1.15 -25.19 36.58
CA PRO A 296 1.78 -26.00 37.62
C PRO A 296 1.97 -27.46 37.21
N ASP A 297 1.19 -27.94 36.23
CA ASP A 297 1.22 -29.33 35.76
C ASP A 297 2.09 -29.50 34.51
N ARG A 298 2.47 -28.40 33.84
CA ARG A 298 3.28 -28.40 32.61
C ARG A 298 4.46 -27.43 32.71
N PRO A 299 5.62 -27.87 33.24
CA PRO A 299 6.81 -27.02 33.36
C PRO A 299 7.23 -26.40 32.02
N GLY A 300 7.35 -25.08 31.97
CA GLY A 300 7.74 -24.31 30.77
C GLY A 300 6.57 -23.91 29.86
N VAL A 301 5.34 -24.21 30.26
CA VAL A 301 4.10 -23.79 29.59
C VAL A 301 3.31 -22.89 30.53
N ASN A 302 2.65 -21.87 30.01
CA ASN A 302 1.79 -20.98 30.79
C ASN A 302 0.34 -21.50 30.82
N MET A 303 -0.53 -20.89 31.62
CA MET A 303 -1.95 -21.26 31.74
C MET A 303 -2.74 -21.09 30.43
N ALA A 304 -2.23 -20.32 29.48
CA ALA A 304 -2.80 -20.21 28.12
C ALA A 304 -2.36 -21.35 27.18
N GLY A 305 -1.41 -22.19 27.59
CA GLY A 305 -0.90 -23.30 26.80
C GLY A 305 0.33 -22.97 25.96
N ASP A 306 0.85 -21.73 26.06
CA ASP A 306 2.01 -21.25 25.31
C ASP A 306 3.32 -21.57 26.03
N TYR A 307 4.36 -21.85 25.25
CA TYR A 307 5.71 -21.98 25.78
C TYR A 307 6.28 -20.60 26.16
N TYR A 308 6.88 -20.50 27.34
CA TYR A 308 7.48 -19.24 27.80
C TYR A 308 8.94 -19.43 28.22
N ARG A 309 9.70 -18.32 28.20
CA ARG A 309 11.09 -18.25 28.67
C ARG A 309 11.35 -16.94 29.41
N GLY A 310 12.33 -16.95 30.30
CA GLY A 310 12.76 -15.75 31.03
C GLY A 310 12.42 -15.77 32.53
N ASN A 311 12.53 -14.62 33.17
CA ASN A 311 12.26 -14.46 34.60
C ASN A 311 10.76 -14.24 34.84
N LEU A 312 10.15 -15.03 35.73
CA LEU A 312 8.72 -14.92 36.09
C LEU A 312 8.36 -13.59 36.74
N ASP A 313 9.33 -12.90 37.34
CA ASP A 313 9.14 -11.58 37.96
C ASP A 313 9.36 -10.41 36.98
N ALA A 314 9.53 -10.70 35.68
CA ALA A 314 9.72 -9.67 34.66
C ALA A 314 8.54 -8.69 34.64
N LYS A 315 8.87 -7.39 34.55
CA LYS A 315 7.87 -6.30 34.51
C LYS A 315 7.25 -6.09 33.13
N VAL A 316 7.80 -6.74 32.12
CA VAL A 316 7.36 -6.66 30.72
C VAL A 316 7.30 -8.09 30.19
N VAL A 317 6.18 -8.43 29.56
CA VAL A 317 5.98 -9.70 28.86
C VAL A 317 5.87 -9.38 27.37
N VAL A 318 6.61 -10.12 26.55
CA VAL A 318 6.54 -10.03 25.09
C VAL A 318 5.85 -11.31 24.61
N ILE A 319 4.81 -11.14 23.79
CA ILE A 319 4.09 -12.24 23.15
C ILE A 319 4.58 -12.30 21.70
N GLU A 320 5.19 -13.42 21.35
CA GLU A 320 5.76 -13.66 20.03
C GLU A 320 4.82 -14.56 19.23
N PHE A 321 4.34 -14.06 18.08
CA PHE A 321 3.59 -14.87 17.11
C PHE A 321 4.55 -15.31 16.02
N SER A 322 4.70 -16.61 15.82
CA SER A 322 5.59 -17.20 14.82
C SER A 322 4.88 -18.31 14.07
N ASP A 323 4.96 -18.26 12.74
CA ASP A 323 4.39 -19.25 11.81
C ASP A 323 5.38 -20.42 11.55
N PHE A 324 6.59 -20.39 12.11
CA PHE A 324 7.67 -21.38 11.90
C PHE A 324 8.06 -21.69 10.42
N GLN A 325 7.35 -21.11 9.44
CA GLN A 325 7.54 -21.27 8.00
C GLN A 325 8.17 -20.04 7.34
N CYS A 326 8.63 -19.05 8.12
CA CYS A 326 9.40 -17.93 7.60
C CYS A 326 10.84 -18.38 7.29
N PRO A 327 11.33 -18.30 6.03
CA PRO A 327 12.67 -18.71 5.65
C PRO A 327 13.68 -17.55 5.87
N PHE A 328 13.73 -17.01 7.09
CA PHE A 328 14.75 -16.05 7.52
C PHE A 328 15.49 -16.58 8.75
#